data_AF-A0A7Y3YSE9-F1
#
_entry.id   AF-A0A7Y3YSE9-F1
#
_cell.length_a   1.000
_cell.length_b   1.000
_cell.length_c   1.000
_cell.angle_alpha   90.00
_cell.angle_beta   90.00
_cell.angle_gamma   90.00
#
_symmetry.space_group_name_H-M   'P 1'
#
loop_
_entity.id
_entity.type
_entity.pdbx_description
1 polymer ?
#
loop_
_entity_poly.entity_id
_entity_poly.type
_entity_poly.pdbx_seq_one_letter_code
_entity_poly.pdbx_strand_id
1 'polypeptide(L)'
;MFKRLSIDTVRRTITLIDSDSGQENQPLELNRSEYNLLLAFCESHGEVIDKQVLIEKGWPGRVVGDNSLAVAIMKLRKKLDSLELGLEVNNLPGEGYVFINAMHIDIVHGQSTVNGEFASEGTQQNEGDGSTQQSLEQVVDENTEPHIASEEEQTSTLNAFQHWAKKPVVWEITIALFFGLVIFYFVYREAFECFECFGGGASG
;
A
#
# COMPACT_ATOMS: atom_id res chain seq x y z
N MET A 1 7.51 15.67 21.55
CA MET A 1 6.61 14.64 22.08
C MET A 1 6.36 13.66 20.96
N PHE A 2 6.77 12.40 21.09
CA PHE A 2 6.60 11.40 20.04
C PHE A 2 5.40 10.52 20.40
N LYS A 3 4.40 10.49 19.51
CA LYS A 3 3.27 9.57 19.57
C LYS A 3 3.58 8.42 18.60
N ARG A 4 3.24 7.18 18.97
CA ARG A 4 3.48 5.97 18.15
C ARG A 4 2.19 5.20 17.96
N LEU A 5 1.89 4.84 16.72
CA LEU A 5 0.74 4.01 16.38
C LEU A 5 1.19 2.54 16.33
N SER A 6 0.64 1.72 17.21
CA SER A 6 0.85 0.27 17.17
C SER A 6 -0.35 -0.40 16.50
N ILE A 7 -0.07 -1.22 15.49
CA ILE A 7 -1.06 -1.99 14.72
C ILE A 7 -0.88 -3.47 15.07
N ASP A 8 -1.86 -4.06 15.75
CA ASP A 8 -1.88 -5.50 16.03
C ASP A 8 -2.50 -6.24 14.83
N THR A 9 -1.68 -7.04 14.13
CA THR A 9 -2.09 -7.83 12.96
C THR A 9 -3.00 -9.01 13.32
N VAL A 10 -2.89 -9.55 14.53
CA VAL A 10 -3.68 -10.70 15.00
C VAL A 10 -5.07 -10.24 15.43
N ARG A 11 -5.14 -9.17 16.23
CA ARG A 11 -6.38 -8.60 16.77
C ARG A 11 -7.07 -7.64 15.79
N ARG A 12 -6.33 -7.07 14.83
CA ARG A 12 -6.77 -5.94 13.98
C ARG A 12 -7.15 -4.70 14.78
N THR A 13 -6.50 -4.49 15.91
CA THR A 13 -6.66 -3.30 16.75
C THR A 13 -5.56 -2.30 16.46
N ILE A 14 -5.88 -1.01 16.58
CA ILE A 14 -4.87 0.05 16.66
C ILE A 14 -4.83 0.63 18.08
N THR A 15 -3.62 0.82 18.61
CA THR A 15 -3.37 1.42 19.92
C THR A 15 -2.41 2.61 19.77
N LEU A 16 -2.70 3.67 20.52
CA LEU A 16 -1.81 4.83 20.64
C LEU A 16 -0.95 4.68 21.88
N ILE A 17 0.36 4.66 21.68
CA ILE A 17 1.39 4.66 22.74
C ILE A 17 1.92 6.09 22.89
N ASP A 18 1.78 6.66 24.08
CA ASP A 18 2.38 7.96 24.43
C ASP A 18 3.74 7.75 25.11
N SER A 19 4.77 8.40 24.58
CA SER A 19 6.15 8.29 25.09
C SER A 19 6.36 8.92 26.47
N ASP A 20 5.52 9.88 26.88
CA ASP A 20 5.68 10.61 28.16
C ASP A 20 5.03 9.85 29.33
N SER A 21 3.86 9.26 29.08
CA SER A 21 3.10 8.54 30.10
C SER A 21 3.38 7.03 30.14
N GLY A 22 3.87 6.45 29.02
CA GLY A 22 3.97 5.00 28.85
C GLY A 22 2.61 4.29 28.83
N GLN A 23 1.51 5.04 28.82
CA GLN A 23 0.14 4.52 28.83
C GLN A 23 -0.29 4.20 27.40
N GLU A 24 -0.78 2.99 27.21
CA GLU A 24 -1.51 2.62 25.99
C GLU A 24 -2.95 3.14 26.10
N ASN A 25 -3.42 3.86 25.09
CA ASN A 25 -4.84 4.19 24.97
C ASN A 25 -5.65 2.93 24.63
N GLN A 26 -6.96 2.98 24.92
CA GLN A 26 -7.87 1.86 24.68
C GLN A 26 -7.75 1.36 23.23
N PRO A 27 -7.58 0.04 23.00
CA PRO A 27 -7.45 -0.52 21.66
C PRO A 27 -8.73 -0.27 20.85
N LEU A 28 -8.54 0.27 19.64
CA LEU A 28 -9.62 0.58 18.72
C LEU A 28 -9.71 -0.52 17.66
N GLU A 29 -10.72 -1.37 17.80
CA GLU A 29 -11.02 -2.50 16.91
C GLU A 29 -11.26 -2.02 15.47
N LEU A 30 -10.57 -2.59 14.47
CA LEU A 30 -10.82 -2.38 13.05
C LEU A 30 -11.55 -3.58 12.43
N ASN A 31 -12.57 -3.30 11.61
CA ASN A 31 -13.14 -4.34 10.76
C ASN A 31 -12.11 -4.77 9.69
N ARG A 32 -12.24 -5.99 9.15
CA ARG A 32 -11.26 -6.58 8.21
C ARG A 32 -10.87 -5.63 7.07
N SER A 33 -11.84 -4.98 6.43
CA SER A 33 -11.57 -4.04 5.33
C SER A 33 -10.95 -2.73 5.80
N GLU A 34 -11.29 -2.24 6.99
CA GLU A 34 -10.70 -1.04 7.58
C GLU A 34 -9.22 -1.29 7.93
N TYR A 35 -8.92 -2.46 8.50
CA TYR A 35 -7.56 -2.94 8.75
C TYR A 35 -6.74 -3.09 7.45
N ASN A 36 -7.30 -3.78 6.45
CA ASN A 36 -6.62 -3.98 5.16
C ASN A 36 -6.34 -2.65 4.44
N LEU A 37 -7.28 -1.69 4.48
CA LEU A 37 -7.09 -0.36 3.92
C LEU A 37 -6.04 0.43 4.69
N LEU A 38 -6.04 0.37 6.03
CA LEU A 38 -4.99 1.01 6.83
C LEU A 38 -3.61 0.45 6.49
N LEU A 39 -3.47 -0.88 6.38
CA LEU A 39 -2.21 -1.50 5.98
C LEU A 39 -1.75 -1.01 4.60
N ALA A 40 -2.65 -0.98 3.60
CA ALA A 40 -2.37 -0.46 2.27
C ALA A 40 -1.87 1.00 2.28
N PHE A 41 -2.51 1.84 3.10
CA PHE A 41 -2.13 3.23 3.29
C PHE A 41 -0.79 3.40 4.03
N CYS A 42 -0.46 2.49 4.95
CA CYS A 42 0.84 2.51 5.65
C CYS A 42 1.99 2.02 4.74
N GLU A 43 1.72 1.06 3.85
CA GLU A 43 2.67 0.57 2.85
C GLU A 43 3.02 1.64 1.81
N SER A 44 2.01 2.36 1.30
CA SER A 44 2.13 3.42 0.28
C SER A 44 1.90 4.81 0.91
N HIS A 45 2.65 5.10 1.98
CA HIS A 45 2.54 6.38 2.69
C HIS A 45 2.91 7.57 1.77
N GLY A 46 2.07 8.60 1.75
CA GLY A 46 2.25 9.79 0.91
C GLY A 46 1.97 9.58 -0.59
N GLU A 47 1.68 8.36 -1.03
CA GLU A 47 1.38 8.02 -2.43
C GLU A 47 -0.13 8.01 -2.69
N VAL A 48 -0.53 8.33 -3.93
CA VAL A 48 -1.94 8.21 -4.36
C VAL A 48 -2.20 6.77 -4.79
N ILE A 49 -3.12 6.11 -4.08
CA ILE A 49 -3.53 4.73 -4.35
C ILE A 49 -4.87 4.75 -5.09
N ASP A 50 -4.92 4.11 -6.26
CA ASP A 50 -6.14 4.01 -7.06
C ASP A 50 -7.28 3.27 -6.33
N LYS A 51 -8.52 3.63 -6.68
CA LYS A 51 -9.73 3.09 -6.06
C LYS A 51 -9.87 1.57 -6.26
N GLN A 52 -9.50 1.03 -7.41
CA GLN A 52 -9.59 -0.41 -7.67
C GLN A 52 -8.54 -1.18 -6.86
N VAL A 53 -7.33 -0.63 -6.74
CA VAL A 53 -6.26 -1.20 -5.89
C VAL A 53 -6.70 -1.24 -4.42
N LEU A 54 -7.34 -0.18 -3.93
CA LEU A 54 -7.90 -0.14 -2.57
C LEU A 54 -9.10 -1.08 -2.39
N ILE A 55 -9.93 -1.29 -3.41
CA ILE A 55 -11.01 -2.29 -3.36
C ILE A 55 -10.43 -3.70 -3.27
N GLU A 56 -9.47 -4.07 -4.12
CA GLU A 56 -8.86 -5.41 -4.08
C GLU A 56 -8.14 -5.66 -2.75
N LYS A 57 -7.33 -4.69 -2.26
CA LYS A 57 -6.69 -4.81 -0.94
C LYS A 57 -7.72 -4.88 0.19
N GLY A 58 -8.77 -4.06 0.16
CA GLY A 58 -9.80 -4.00 1.21
C GLY A 58 -10.75 -5.21 1.25
N TRP A 59 -10.96 -5.87 0.11
CA TRP A 59 -11.88 -6.99 -0.06
C TRP A 59 -11.30 -8.07 -1.00
N PRO A 60 -10.17 -8.72 -0.62
CA PRO A 60 -9.46 -9.63 -1.51
C PRO A 60 -10.36 -10.79 -1.95
N GLY A 61 -10.45 -10.97 -3.27
CA GLY A 61 -11.33 -11.97 -3.89
C GLY A 61 -12.83 -11.78 -3.64
N ARG A 62 -13.31 -10.56 -3.37
CA ARG A 62 -14.74 -10.25 -3.21
C ARG A 62 -15.18 -9.04 -4.03
N VAL A 63 -16.21 -9.23 -4.83
CA VAL A 63 -16.97 -8.13 -5.44
C VAL A 63 -17.76 -7.40 -4.35
N VAL A 64 -17.66 -6.07 -4.33
CA VAL A 64 -18.40 -5.17 -3.43
C VAL A 64 -19.02 -4.02 -4.22
N GLY A 65 -20.10 -3.42 -3.70
CA GLY A 65 -20.78 -2.31 -4.37
C GLY A 65 -20.00 -0.99 -4.26
N ASP A 66 -20.23 -0.08 -5.21
CA ASP A 66 -19.45 1.15 -5.45
C ASP A 66 -19.17 2.02 -4.21
N ASN A 67 -20.15 2.10 -3.28
CA ASN A 67 -20.03 2.90 -2.06
C ASN A 67 -19.22 2.22 -0.94
N SER A 68 -18.83 0.95 -1.08
CA SER A 68 -18.19 0.16 -0.01
C SER A 68 -16.84 0.76 0.40
N LEU A 69 -16.02 1.19 -0.57
CA LEU A 69 -14.76 1.88 -0.33
C LEU A 69 -14.97 3.20 0.44
N ALA A 70 -15.90 4.03 0.00
CA ALA A 70 -16.21 5.30 0.64
C ALA A 70 -16.71 5.13 2.09
N VAL A 71 -17.56 4.14 2.34
CA VAL A 71 -18.06 3.83 3.70
C VAL A 71 -16.95 3.28 4.60
N ALA A 72 -16.06 2.43 4.09
CA ALA A 72 -14.92 1.92 4.86
C ALA A 72 -13.92 3.03 5.20
N ILE A 73 -13.57 3.88 4.23
CA ILE A 73 -12.69 5.04 4.44
C ILE A 73 -13.32 6.04 5.43
N MET A 74 -14.64 6.30 5.35
CA MET A 74 -15.33 7.14 6.33
C MET A 74 -15.21 6.57 7.76
N LYS A 75 -15.36 5.25 7.94
CA LYS A 75 -15.21 4.62 9.26
C LYS A 75 -13.76 4.63 9.73
N LEU A 76 -12.81 4.39 8.84
CA LEU A 76 -11.38 4.46 9.13
C LEU A 76 -10.96 5.86 9.57
N ARG A 77 -11.36 6.91 8.84
CA ARG A 77 -11.14 8.32 9.22
C ARG A 77 -11.63 8.60 10.63
N LYS A 78 -12.90 8.33 10.94
CA LYS A 78 -13.46 8.55 12.30
C LYS A 78 -12.64 7.88 13.42
N LYS A 79 -12.01 6.73 13.13
CA LYS A 79 -11.13 6.03 14.08
C LYS A 79 -9.76 6.69 14.19
N LEU A 80 -9.14 7.06 13.08
CA LEU A 80 -7.86 7.80 13.06
C LEU A 80 -7.99 9.20 13.70
N ASP A 81 -9.08 9.92 13.40
CA ASP A 81 -9.42 11.23 13.96
C ASP A 81 -9.51 11.16 15.49
N SER A 82 -10.11 10.08 16.03
CA SER A 82 -10.27 9.87 17.48
C SER A 82 -8.96 9.65 18.25
N LEU A 83 -7.83 9.44 17.55
CA LEU A 83 -6.50 9.31 18.15
C LEU A 83 -5.75 10.65 18.23
N GLU A 84 -6.26 11.71 17.58
CA GLU A 84 -5.66 13.05 17.53
C GLU A 84 -4.17 13.02 17.09
N LEU A 85 -3.94 12.32 15.97
CA LEU A 85 -2.62 11.99 15.42
C LEU A 85 -2.26 12.73 14.12
N GLY A 86 -3.17 13.51 13.53
CA GLY A 86 -2.92 14.12 12.21
C GLY A 86 -2.71 13.07 11.10
N LEU A 87 -3.39 11.93 11.23
CA LEU A 87 -3.40 10.85 10.24
C LEU A 87 -4.58 11.05 9.29
N GLU A 88 -4.32 11.64 8.13
CA GLU A 88 -5.34 12.07 7.19
C GLU A 88 -5.41 11.13 5.98
N VAL A 89 -6.60 10.61 5.68
CA VAL A 89 -6.87 9.96 4.39
C VAL A 89 -7.58 10.97 3.49
N ASN A 90 -6.94 11.47 2.44
CA ASN A 90 -7.50 12.46 1.52
C ASN A 90 -7.95 11.81 0.20
N ASN A 91 -8.97 12.38 -0.46
CA ASN A 91 -9.55 11.87 -1.72
C ASN A 91 -9.16 12.80 -2.86
N LEU A 92 -8.53 12.26 -3.91
CA LEU A 92 -8.18 12.98 -5.12
C LEU A 92 -9.17 12.59 -6.23
N PRO A 93 -10.10 13.48 -6.63
CA PRO A 93 -11.09 13.18 -7.65
C PRO A 93 -10.45 12.77 -8.98
N GLY A 94 -10.78 11.57 -9.46
CA GLY A 94 -10.23 11.00 -10.69
C GLY A 94 -8.95 10.18 -10.51
N GLU A 95 -8.26 10.28 -9.37
CA GLU A 95 -6.97 9.60 -9.13
C GLU A 95 -7.04 8.51 -8.05
N GLY A 96 -7.76 8.76 -6.93
CA GLY A 96 -7.84 7.78 -5.84
C GLY A 96 -7.79 8.43 -4.46
N TYR A 97 -7.04 7.82 -3.54
CA TYR A 97 -6.87 8.31 -2.17
C TYR A 97 -5.39 8.33 -1.77
N VAL A 98 -5.00 9.33 -0.98
CA VAL A 98 -3.66 9.46 -0.38
C VAL A 98 -3.77 9.37 1.14
N PHE A 99 -2.75 8.82 1.79
CA PHE A 99 -2.62 8.85 3.23
C PHE A 99 -1.43 9.72 3.65
N ILE A 100 -1.69 10.69 4.52
CA ILE A 100 -0.73 11.67 5.00
C ILE A 100 -0.62 11.52 6.52
N ASN A 101 0.62 11.51 7.02
CA ASN A 101 0.94 11.46 8.44
C ASN A 101 1.58 12.79 8.81
N ALA A 102 0.76 13.78 9.14
CA ALA A 102 1.20 15.16 9.33
C ALA A 102 2.14 15.33 10.54
N MET A 103 2.11 14.39 11.49
CA MET A 103 2.92 14.44 12.72
C MET A 103 4.18 13.55 12.67
N HIS A 104 4.50 12.90 11.54
CA HIS A 104 5.63 11.97 11.41
C HIS A 104 5.65 10.89 12.51
N ILE A 105 4.50 10.30 12.79
CA ILE A 105 4.32 9.23 13.77
C ILE A 105 4.93 7.92 13.27
N ASP A 106 5.71 7.26 14.13
CA ASP A 106 6.15 5.89 13.89
C ASP A 106 4.94 4.95 13.86
N ILE A 107 4.80 4.20 12.76
CA ILE A 107 3.78 3.15 12.61
C ILE A 107 4.47 1.81 12.78
N VAL A 108 4.05 1.03 13.79
CA VAL A 108 4.70 -0.24 14.13
C VAL A 108 3.70 -1.38 14.13
N HIS A 109 4.10 -2.46 13.46
CA HIS A 109 3.37 -3.70 13.40
C HIS A 109 3.74 -4.57 14.61
N GLY A 110 2.77 -4.84 15.47
CA GLY A 110 2.93 -5.71 16.62
C GLY A 110 3.12 -7.15 16.17
N GLN A 111 4.37 -7.61 16.06
CA GLN A 111 4.65 -9.04 16.02
C GLN A 111 4.37 -9.61 17.41
N SER A 112 3.30 -10.40 17.52
CA SER A 112 3.19 -11.38 18.60
C SER A 112 4.31 -12.40 18.40
N THR A 113 5.44 -12.19 19.09
CA THR A 113 6.59 -13.09 19.07
C THR A 113 6.23 -14.39 19.79
N VAL A 114 5.61 -15.31 19.05
CA VAL A 114 5.52 -16.72 19.45
C VAL A 114 6.91 -17.33 19.26
N ASN A 115 7.81 -17.01 20.20
CA ASN A 115 9.11 -17.65 20.33
C ASN A 115 8.89 -19.06 20.90
N GLY A 116 8.39 -19.96 20.03
CA GLY A 116 8.39 -21.39 20.23
C GLY A 116 9.75 -21.95 19.83
N GLU A 117 10.69 -21.93 20.76
CA GLU A 117 12.02 -22.52 20.60
C GLU A 117 11.90 -24.04 20.42
N PHE A 118 12.14 -24.56 19.21
CA PHE A 118 12.16 -26.01 18.96
C PHE A 118 13.17 -26.43 17.88
N ALA A 119 14.44 -26.32 18.24
CA ALA A 119 15.45 -27.34 17.96
C ALA A 119 15.87 -27.92 19.34
N SER A 120 16.20 -29.20 19.54
CA SER A 120 16.71 -30.19 18.57
C SER A 120 16.34 -31.64 18.94
N GLU A 121 16.57 -32.55 17.99
CA GLU A 121 17.15 -33.90 18.17
C GLU A 121 16.51 -34.93 19.14
N GLY A 122 15.73 -35.84 18.56
CA GLY A 122 16.14 -37.24 18.32
C GLY A 122 16.46 -38.21 19.48
N THR A 123 15.81 -39.39 19.46
CA THR A 123 16.45 -40.72 19.69
C THR A 123 15.57 -41.85 19.15
N GLN A 124 16.19 -42.91 18.63
CA GLN A 124 15.59 -44.09 17.98
C GLN A 124 15.57 -45.30 18.94
N GLN A 125 14.51 -46.14 18.91
CA GLN A 125 14.47 -47.61 19.13
C GLN A 125 13.14 -48.09 18.50
N ASN A 126 13.00 -48.85 17.41
CA ASN A 126 13.62 -50.06 16.81
C ASN A 126 12.93 -51.39 17.20
N GLU A 127 12.82 -52.31 16.23
CA GLU A 127 12.27 -53.70 16.29
C GLU A 127 10.73 -53.84 16.43
N GLY A 128 10.02 -54.74 15.72
CA GLY A 128 10.42 -55.61 14.60
C GLY A 128 9.32 -56.61 14.13
N ASP A 129 9.44 -57.07 12.87
CA ASP A 129 8.90 -58.32 12.26
C ASP A 129 7.36 -58.55 12.09
N GLY A 130 6.99 -59.39 11.11
CA GLY A 130 5.67 -60.04 11.00
C GLY A 130 4.89 -59.91 9.68
N SER A 131 5.23 -60.70 8.65
CA SER A 131 4.42 -60.87 7.42
C SER A 131 3.22 -61.82 7.63
N THR A 132 2.10 -61.64 6.91
CA THR A 132 1.29 -62.72 6.24
C THR A 132 0.16 -62.12 5.36
N GLN A 133 -0.15 -62.79 4.24
CA GLN A 133 -1.14 -62.41 3.22
C GLN A 133 -2.40 -63.32 3.23
N GLN A 134 -3.56 -62.78 2.86
CA GLN A 134 -4.67 -63.46 2.12
C GLN A 134 -5.69 -62.37 1.70
N SER A 135 -5.97 -62.04 0.42
CA SER A 135 -6.51 -62.85 -0.70
C SER A 135 -7.93 -63.34 -0.39
N LEU A 136 -9.02 -62.91 -1.06
CA LEU A 136 -9.35 -63.01 -2.51
C LEU A 136 -10.44 -61.97 -2.90
N GLU A 137 -10.27 -61.15 -3.96
CA GLU A 137 -10.98 -61.15 -5.29
C GLU A 137 -12.43 -60.55 -5.29
N GLN A 138 -13.05 -59.93 -6.33
CA GLN A 138 -12.84 -59.70 -7.79
C GLN A 138 -13.13 -58.22 -8.21
N VAL A 139 -12.60 -57.62 -9.31
CA VAL A 139 -12.99 -57.56 -10.78
C VAL A 139 -14.40 -56.91 -11.01
N VAL A 140 -14.68 -55.90 -11.88
CA VAL A 140 -14.29 -55.57 -13.30
C VAL A 140 -14.13 -54.05 -13.55
N ASP A 141 -13.38 -53.72 -14.60
CA ASP A 141 -13.04 -52.43 -15.24
C ASP A 141 -14.20 -51.57 -15.78
N GLU A 142 -13.93 -50.27 -16.05
CA GLU A 142 -13.80 -49.78 -17.44
C GLU A 142 -13.02 -48.44 -17.49
N ASN A 143 -12.03 -48.35 -18.37
CA ASN A 143 -11.14 -47.19 -18.52
C ASN A 143 -11.15 -46.75 -20.00
N THR A 144 -11.32 -45.47 -20.31
CA THR A 144 -11.08 -44.93 -21.66
C THR A 144 -10.67 -43.45 -21.60
N GLU A 145 -9.37 -43.25 -21.70
CA GLU A 145 -8.76 -42.02 -22.21
C GLU A 145 -8.65 -42.12 -23.75
N PRO A 146 -8.51 -41.00 -24.50
CA PRO A 146 -7.14 -40.59 -24.82
C PRO A 146 -6.87 -39.07 -25.01
N HIS A 147 -5.69 -38.64 -24.55
CA HIS A 147 -4.73 -37.72 -25.17
C HIS A 147 -5.04 -37.08 -26.55
N ILE A 148 -4.76 -35.76 -26.69
CA ILE A 148 -3.86 -35.05 -27.66
C ILE A 148 -3.84 -33.57 -27.17
N ALA A 149 -2.80 -33.04 -26.50
CA ALA A 149 -1.45 -32.62 -26.95
C ALA A 149 -1.36 -31.23 -27.64
N SER A 150 -0.82 -30.25 -26.90
CA SER A 150 -0.02 -29.10 -27.38
C SER A 150 0.60 -28.39 -26.15
N GLU A 151 1.92 -28.50 -25.99
CA GLU A 151 2.90 -27.36 -25.98
C GLU A 151 2.99 -26.64 -24.61
N GLU A 152 4.10 -26.79 -23.90
CA GLU A 152 5.26 -25.86 -23.87
C GLU A 152 4.91 -24.51 -23.20
N GLU A 153 5.68 -23.95 -22.24
CA GLU A 153 7.08 -24.17 -21.89
C GLU A 153 7.33 -23.84 -20.40
N GLN A 154 8.45 -24.32 -19.86
CA GLN A 154 8.90 -23.95 -18.51
C GLN A 154 9.50 -22.54 -18.51
N THR A 155 9.13 -21.66 -17.57
CA THR A 155 10.15 -20.82 -16.90
C THR A 155 9.66 -20.27 -15.56
N SER A 156 10.39 -20.68 -14.53
CA SER A 156 10.49 -20.01 -13.24
C SER A 156 10.82 -18.51 -13.42
N THR A 157 9.88 -17.62 -13.13
CA THR A 157 10.19 -16.22 -12.80
C THR A 157 9.77 -15.91 -11.36
N LEU A 158 10.65 -16.28 -10.42
CA LEU A 158 10.69 -15.58 -9.14
C LEU A 158 11.00 -14.10 -9.38
N ASN A 159 10.32 -13.23 -8.63
CA ASN A 159 10.84 -11.94 -8.15
C ASN A 159 11.46 -11.01 -9.21
N ALA A 160 10.63 -10.38 -10.05
CA ALA A 160 11.09 -9.28 -10.93
C ALA A 160 10.02 -8.19 -11.19
N PHE A 161 9.44 -7.62 -10.12
CA PHE A 161 8.85 -6.27 -10.17
C PHE A 161 9.29 -5.37 -9.00
N GLN A 162 10.50 -5.64 -8.48
CA GLN A 162 11.33 -4.54 -8.01
C GLN A 162 11.94 -3.82 -9.21
N HIS A 163 12.30 -2.55 -9.02
CA HIS A 163 12.78 -1.64 -10.06
C HIS A 163 11.68 -1.20 -11.04
N TRP A 164 11.14 0.01 -10.83
CA TRP A 164 11.30 1.13 -11.76
C TRP A 164 10.91 2.45 -11.06
N ALA A 165 11.72 2.83 -10.08
CA ALA A 165 11.64 4.12 -9.40
C ALA A 165 11.94 5.27 -10.39
N LYS A 166 10.91 5.79 -11.06
CA LYS A 166 11.00 7.02 -11.84
C LYS A 166 10.80 8.21 -10.90
N LYS A 167 11.91 8.83 -10.49
CA LYS A 167 11.91 10.13 -9.80
C LYS A 167 11.11 11.15 -10.62
N PRO A 168 10.15 11.90 -10.05
CA PRO A 168 9.41 12.93 -10.77
C PRO A 168 10.24 14.23 -10.93
N VAL A 169 11.34 14.16 -11.70
CA VAL A 169 12.20 15.32 -12.02
C VAL A 169 11.50 16.33 -12.95
N VAL A 170 10.29 16.03 -13.40
CA VAL A 170 9.45 16.90 -14.24
C VAL A 170 9.12 18.22 -13.52
N TRP A 171 8.92 18.20 -12.20
CA TRP A 171 8.50 19.40 -11.47
C TRP A 171 9.56 20.51 -11.47
N GLU A 172 10.84 20.18 -11.29
CA GLU A 172 11.92 21.19 -11.33
C GLU A 172 12.08 21.82 -12.71
N ILE A 173 11.91 21.05 -13.79
CA ILE A 173 11.95 21.58 -15.16
C ILE A 173 10.76 22.53 -15.40
N THR A 174 9.57 22.20 -14.92
CA THR A 174 8.41 23.12 -15.01
C THR A 174 8.60 24.40 -14.21
N ILE A 175 9.21 24.32 -13.03
CA ILE A 175 9.56 25.49 -12.21
C ILE A 175 10.59 26.37 -12.92
N ALA A 176 11.67 25.79 -13.45
CA ALA A 176 12.71 26.54 -14.16
C ALA A 176 12.18 27.22 -15.42
N LEU A 177 11.31 26.55 -16.19
CA LEU A 177 10.65 27.12 -17.37
C LEU A 177 9.73 28.28 -16.97
N PHE A 178 8.92 28.13 -15.92
CA PHE A 178 8.03 29.17 -15.41
C PHE A 178 8.81 30.41 -14.93
N PHE A 179 9.84 30.23 -14.10
CA PHE A 179 10.70 31.35 -13.68
C PHE A 179 11.43 32.00 -14.86
N GLY A 180 11.90 31.22 -15.84
CA GLY A 180 12.51 31.73 -17.07
C GLY A 180 11.54 32.61 -17.86
N LEU A 181 10.29 32.19 -18.04
CA LEU A 181 9.25 32.98 -18.71
C LEU A 181 8.87 34.24 -17.93
N VAL A 182 8.78 34.18 -16.60
CA VAL A 182 8.47 35.35 -15.76
C VAL A 182 9.61 36.38 -15.79
N ILE A 183 10.87 35.94 -15.67
CA ILE A 183 12.04 36.82 -15.78
C ILE A 183 12.12 37.42 -17.18
N PHE A 184 11.93 36.60 -18.23
CA PHE A 184 11.91 37.08 -19.61
C PHE A 184 10.81 38.13 -19.81
N TYR A 185 9.58 37.88 -19.36
CA TYR A 185 8.47 38.83 -19.46
C TYR A 185 8.75 40.13 -18.70
N PHE A 186 9.35 40.05 -17.51
CA PHE A 186 9.71 41.24 -16.73
C PHE A 186 10.76 42.09 -17.44
N VAL A 187 11.83 41.47 -17.96
CA VAL A 187 12.87 42.15 -18.75
C VAL A 187 12.30 42.72 -20.06
N TYR A 188 11.41 42.00 -20.74
CA TYR A 188 10.79 42.43 -22.00
C TYR A 188 9.81 43.59 -21.80
N ARG A 189 9.10 43.61 -20.67
CA ARG A 189 8.24 44.73 -20.27
C ARG A 189 9.07 45.98 -20.01
N GLU A 190 10.13 45.88 -19.21
CA GLU A 190 11.02 47.00 -18.91
C GLU A 190 11.67 47.57 -20.18
N ALA A 191 12.04 46.70 -21.12
CA ALA A 191 12.61 47.10 -22.41
C ALA A 191 11.63 47.86 -23.32
N PHE A 192 10.32 47.63 -23.19
CA PHE A 192 9.30 48.30 -24.01
C PHE A 192 8.98 49.72 -23.50
N GLU A 193 9.06 49.97 -22.20
CA GLU A 193 8.82 51.31 -21.61
C GLU A 193 9.92 52.33 -21.99
N CYS A 194 11.08 51.90 -22.51
CA CYS A 194 12.09 52.79 -23.11
C CYS A 194 11.86 53.15 -24.60
N PHE A 195 10.92 52.52 -25.31
CA PHE A 195 10.83 52.69 -26.78
C PHE A 195 9.93 53.87 -27.22
N GLU A 196 8.98 54.33 -26.39
CA GLU A 196 8.01 55.37 -26.78
C GLU A 196 8.58 56.82 -26.80
N CYS A 197 9.83 57.05 -26.43
CA CYS A 197 10.44 58.39 -26.44
C CYS A 197 11.25 58.74 -27.70
N PHE A 198 11.37 57.87 -28.72
CA PHE A 198 12.29 58.10 -29.86
C PHE A 198 11.64 58.29 -31.24
N GLY A 199 10.31 58.34 -31.37
CA GLY A 199 9.65 58.46 -32.68
C GLY A 199 8.46 59.41 -32.71
N GLY A 200 8.61 60.62 -33.28
CA GLY A 200 7.42 61.45 -33.57
C GLY A 200 7.57 62.96 -33.80
N GLY A 201 8.77 63.51 -34.01
CA GLY A 201 8.90 64.92 -34.37
C GLY A 201 8.92 65.17 -35.88
N ALA A 202 7.77 65.41 -36.54
CA ALA A 202 7.68 66.12 -37.83
C ALA A 202 6.23 66.41 -38.31
N SER A 203 6.07 67.59 -38.95
CA SER A 203 4.99 68.04 -39.85
C SER A 203 3.58 68.28 -39.27
N GLY A 204 3.06 69.50 -39.49
CA GLY A 204 1.76 70.00 -39.07
C GLY A 204 1.78 71.53 -38.97
#